data_AF-A0ABD1S143-F1
#
_entry.id   AF-A0ABD1S143-F1
#
_cell.length_a   1.000
_cell.length_b   1.000
_cell.length_c   1.000
_cell.angle_alpha   90.00
_cell.angle_beta   90.00
_cell.angle_gamma   90.00
#
_symmetry.space_group_name_H-M   'P 1'
#
loop_
_entity.id
_entity.type
_entity.pdbx_description
1 polymer ?
#
loop_
_entity_poly.entity_id
_entity_poly.type
_entity_poly.pdbx_seq_one_letter_code
_entity_poly.pdbx_strand_id
1 'polypeptide(L)'
;MAIPVKRPFCLFLLAFLFISPAASTDNIKTDFLECLISQFQNENSVISQVMYTRKNSSSYSSIFQSSVQNLRASSMSPMKPFVIVTPFHESQIQAAVYCSKQSGIHIRVRSGGHDYEGLSYVSDVPFAIVDMRIT
;
A
#
# COMPACT_ATOMS: atom_id res chain seq x y z
N MET A 1 -58.31 -4.35 33.18
CA MET A 1 -57.69 -3.17 32.51
C MET A 1 -56.19 -3.33 32.58
N ALA A 2 -55.56 -3.52 31.42
CA ALA A 2 -54.12 -3.65 31.28
C ALA A 2 -53.50 -2.27 31.05
N ILE A 3 -52.42 -1.95 31.75
CA ILE A 3 -51.46 -0.92 31.31
C ILE A 3 -50.06 -1.52 31.48
N PRO A 4 -49.35 -1.85 30.40
CA PRO A 4 -48.02 -2.43 30.47
C PRO A 4 -46.96 -1.33 30.46
N VAL A 5 -46.09 -1.29 31.47
CA VAL A 5 -44.89 -0.45 31.44
C VAL A 5 -43.76 -1.27 30.81
N LYS A 6 -43.48 -0.96 29.54
CA LYS A 6 -42.41 -1.53 28.72
C LYS A 6 -41.06 -1.29 29.40
N ARG A 7 -40.29 -2.36 29.65
CA ARG A 7 -38.85 -2.31 29.92
C ARG A 7 -38.08 -2.79 28.68
N PRO A 8 -37.66 -1.90 27.76
CA PRO A 8 -36.73 -2.26 26.69
C PRO A 8 -35.31 -1.92 27.14
N PHE A 9 -34.82 -2.47 28.26
CA PHE A 9 -33.49 -2.11 28.76
C PHE A 9 -32.35 -3.01 28.22
N CYS A 10 -32.67 -4.12 27.55
CA CYS A 10 -31.64 -4.99 26.96
C CYS A 10 -31.37 -4.76 25.46
N LEU A 11 -32.26 -4.07 24.74
CA LEU A 11 -32.13 -3.91 23.28
C LEU A 11 -31.25 -2.73 22.86
N PHE A 12 -30.92 -1.81 23.78
CA PHE A 12 -30.11 -0.62 23.45
C PHE A 12 -28.60 -0.87 23.50
N LEU A 13 -28.14 -1.94 24.16
CA LEU A 13 -26.72 -2.30 24.27
C LEU A 13 -26.17 -3.07 23.05
N LEU A 14 -27.03 -3.60 22.18
CA LEU A 14 -26.64 -4.28 20.94
C LEU A 14 -26.50 -3.33 19.73
N ALA A 15 -26.96 -2.08 19.86
CA ALA A 15 -26.95 -1.11 18.75
C ALA A 15 -25.61 -0.35 18.59
N PHE A 16 -24.69 -0.48 19.55
CA PHE A 16 -23.42 0.26 19.54
C PHE A 16 -22.22 -0.48 18.92
N LEU A 17 -22.41 -1.71 18.40
CA LEU A 17 -21.29 -2.59 18.05
C LEU A 17 -20.78 -2.54 16.59
N PHE A 18 -21.34 -1.72 15.68
CA PHE A 18 -20.88 -1.76 14.27
C PHE A 18 -20.84 -0.41 13.56
N ILE A 19 -20.36 0.65 14.22
CA ILE A 19 -19.87 1.84 13.49
C ILE A 19 -18.34 1.77 13.51
N SER A 20 -17.78 0.87 12.71
CA SER A 20 -16.35 0.98 12.38
C SER A 20 -16.19 2.18 11.45
N PRO A 21 -15.34 3.16 11.76
CA PRO A 21 -14.98 4.16 10.76
C PRO A 21 -14.32 3.42 9.60
N ALA A 22 -14.96 3.44 8.43
CA ALA A 22 -14.34 2.95 7.21
C ALA A 22 -13.18 3.90 6.88
N ALA A 23 -11.96 3.54 7.24
CA ALA A 23 -10.77 4.21 6.72
C ALA A 23 -10.81 4.10 5.19
N SER A 24 -10.85 5.23 4.50
CA SER A 24 -10.86 5.21 3.04
C SER A 24 -9.51 4.72 2.53
N THR A 25 -9.54 3.91 1.47
CA THR A 25 -8.33 3.39 0.81
C THR A 25 -7.39 4.51 0.33
N ASP A 26 -7.91 5.71 0.09
CA ASP A 26 -7.10 6.86 -0.34
C ASP A 26 -6.43 7.57 0.84
N ASN A 27 -7.01 7.53 2.04
CA ASN A 27 -6.37 8.06 3.24
C ASN A 27 -5.13 7.21 3.58
N ILE A 28 -5.26 5.87 3.64
CA ILE A 28 -4.12 4.99 3.98
C ILE A 28 -2.97 5.08 2.96
N LYS A 29 -3.27 5.31 1.67
CA LYS A 29 -2.23 5.55 0.65
C LYS A 29 -1.53 6.87 0.88
N THR A 30 -2.28 7.91 1.21
CA THR A 30 -1.74 9.25 1.51
C THR A 30 -0.84 9.18 2.74
N ASP A 31 -1.31 8.56 3.82
CA ASP A 31 -0.54 8.37 5.06
C ASP A 31 0.78 7.61 4.79
N PHE A 32 0.74 6.57 3.96
CA PHE A 32 1.95 5.83 3.55
C PHE A 32 2.95 6.72 2.81
N LEU A 33 2.47 7.53 1.84
CA LEU A 33 3.33 8.40 1.04
C LEU A 33 3.92 9.54 1.88
N GLU A 34 3.13 10.14 2.76
CA GLU A 34 3.59 11.20 3.67
C GLU A 34 4.64 10.66 4.65
N CYS A 35 4.40 9.47 5.22
CA CYS A 35 5.39 8.79 6.05
C CYS A 35 6.70 8.55 5.29
N LEU A 36 6.64 8.00 4.08
CA LEU A 36 7.83 7.73 3.26
C LEU A 36 8.62 9.01 2.97
N ILE A 37 7.93 10.08 2.56
CA ILE A 37 8.54 11.37 2.27
C ILE A 37 9.26 11.90 3.52
N SER A 38 8.62 11.83 4.68
CA SER A 38 9.23 12.24 5.95
C SER A 38 10.48 11.43 6.29
N GLN A 39 10.45 10.10 6.15
CA GLN A 39 11.62 9.25 6.42
C GLN A 39 12.78 9.56 5.45
N PHE A 40 12.51 9.69 4.16
CA PHE A 40 13.53 9.97 3.16
C PHE A 40 14.15 11.36 3.31
N GLN A 41 13.37 12.37 3.72
CA GLN A 41 13.91 13.70 4.02
C GLN A 41 14.87 13.67 5.20
N ASN A 42 14.54 12.94 6.26
CA ASN A 42 15.42 12.79 7.43
C ASN A 42 16.77 12.13 7.07
N GLU A 43 16.77 11.26 6.04
CA GLU A 43 17.97 10.59 5.53
C GLU A 43 18.67 11.36 4.39
N ASN A 44 18.26 12.60 4.09
CA ASN A 44 18.76 13.41 2.96
C ASN A 44 18.68 12.68 1.59
N SER A 45 17.70 11.79 1.43
CA SER A 45 17.49 11.04 0.20
C SER A 45 16.81 11.88 -0.88
N VAL A 46 17.23 11.71 -2.13
CA VAL A 46 16.59 12.37 -3.28
C VAL A 46 15.32 11.62 -3.66
N ILE A 47 14.16 12.08 -3.16
CA ILE A 47 12.86 11.40 -3.32
C ILE A 47 12.55 11.07 -4.78
N SER A 48 12.86 11.94 -5.73
CA SER A 48 12.59 11.74 -7.15
C SER A 48 13.37 10.59 -7.79
N GLN A 49 14.45 10.12 -7.15
CA GLN A 49 15.24 8.97 -7.59
C GLN A 49 14.81 7.67 -6.92
N VAL A 50 14.13 7.75 -5.78
CA VAL A 50 13.79 6.59 -4.94
C VAL A 50 12.30 6.24 -5.03
N MET A 51 11.44 7.21 -5.35
CA MET A 51 9.99 7.04 -5.29
C MET A 51 9.30 7.41 -6.60
N TYR A 52 8.60 6.43 -7.19
CA TYR A 52 7.87 6.59 -8.45
C TYR A 52 6.38 6.35 -8.23
N THR A 53 5.58 7.40 -8.42
CA THR A 53 4.11 7.32 -8.33
C THR A 53 3.48 7.35 -9.71
N ARG A 54 2.22 6.92 -9.82
CA ARG A 54 1.46 7.02 -11.07
C ARG A 54 1.31 8.45 -11.61
N LYS A 55 1.50 9.48 -10.77
CA LYS A 55 1.54 10.90 -11.21
C LYS A 55 2.74 11.16 -12.13
N ASN A 56 3.85 10.45 -11.93
CA ASN A 56 5.06 10.52 -12.75
C ASN A 56 5.02 9.40 -13.82
N SER A 57 4.00 9.44 -14.69
CA SER A 57 3.52 8.29 -15.47
C SER A 57 4.58 7.60 -16.34
N SER A 58 5.48 8.35 -16.99
CA SER A 58 6.51 7.78 -17.87
C SER A 58 7.58 7.00 -17.09
N SER A 59 8.16 7.61 -16.06
CA SER A 59 9.15 6.97 -15.20
C SER A 59 8.54 5.78 -14.46
N TYR A 60 7.36 5.96 -13.86
CA TYR A 60 6.64 4.87 -13.20
C TYR A 60 6.42 3.68 -14.15
N SER A 61 5.96 3.92 -15.39
CA SER A 61 5.69 2.83 -16.33
C SER A 61 6.97 2.10 -16.76
N SER A 62 8.03 2.85 -17.07
CA SER A 62 9.34 2.28 -17.43
C SER A 62 9.90 1.40 -16.30
N ILE A 63 9.92 1.94 -15.07
CA ILE A 63 10.38 1.24 -13.86
C ILE A 63 9.49 0.01 -13.58
N PHE A 64 8.17 0.13 -13.72
CA PHE A 64 7.27 -1.00 -13.49
C PHE A 64 7.52 -2.14 -14.49
N GLN A 65 7.58 -1.81 -15.78
CA GLN A 65 7.66 -2.77 -16.88
C GLN A 65 9.03 -3.44 -17.03
N SER A 66 10.12 -2.79 -16.60
CA SER A 66 11.50 -3.29 -16.79
C SER A 66 11.76 -4.69 -16.21
N SER A 67 10.98 -5.12 -15.22
CA SER A 67 11.14 -6.40 -14.53
C SER A 67 9.83 -7.18 -14.41
N VAL A 68 8.83 -6.89 -15.26
CA VAL A 68 7.64 -7.76 -15.40
C VAL A 68 7.97 -8.86 -16.41
N GLN A 69 8.21 -10.08 -15.93
CA GLN A 69 8.58 -11.21 -16.79
C GLN A 69 7.35 -11.96 -17.33
N ASN A 70 6.29 -12.08 -16.53
CA ASN A 70 5.03 -12.69 -16.96
C ASN A 70 3.96 -11.62 -17.21
N LEU A 71 3.71 -11.33 -18.50
CA LEU A 71 2.69 -10.37 -18.94
C LEU A 71 1.26 -10.82 -18.62
N ARG A 72 0.99 -12.13 -18.58
CA ARG A 72 -0.33 -12.67 -18.21
C ARG A 72 -0.64 -12.36 -16.74
N ALA A 73 0.33 -12.55 -15.85
CA ALA A 73 0.17 -12.19 -14.44
C ALA A 73 -0.11 -10.69 -14.29
N SER A 74 0.68 -9.85 -14.98
CA SER A 74 0.49 -8.40 -14.93
C SER A 74 -0.88 -7.97 -15.48
N SER A 75 -1.36 -8.54 -16.58
CA SER A 75 -2.66 -8.18 -17.16
C SER A 75 -3.85 -8.61 -16.30
N MET A 76 -3.70 -9.71 -15.54
CA MET A 76 -4.74 -10.22 -14.65
C MET A 76 -4.78 -9.54 -13.27
N SER A 77 -3.77 -8.75 -12.91
CA SER A 77 -3.72 -8.08 -11.60
C SER A 77 -4.85 -7.05 -11.44
N PRO A 78 -5.76 -7.22 -10.46
CA PRO A 78 -6.90 -6.32 -10.27
C PRO A 78 -6.45 -4.95 -9.74
N MET A 79 -5.35 -4.91 -8.98
CA MET A 79 -4.73 -3.67 -8.51
C MET A 79 -3.36 -3.47 -9.18
N LYS A 80 -3.03 -2.21 -9.44
CA LYS A 80 -1.67 -1.78 -9.82
C LYS A 80 -1.01 -1.12 -8.62
N PRO A 81 0.32 -1.23 -8.47
CA PRO A 81 1.00 -0.58 -7.36
C PRO A 81 0.79 0.93 -7.46
N PHE A 82 0.46 1.57 -6.35
CA PHE A 82 0.24 3.02 -6.37
C PHE A 82 1.56 3.81 -6.29
N VAL A 83 2.61 3.16 -5.80
CA VAL A 83 3.98 3.66 -5.72
C VAL A 83 4.98 2.51 -5.85
N ILE A 84 6.13 2.80 -6.46
CA ILE A 84 7.29 1.91 -6.53
C ILE A 84 8.44 2.63 -5.83
N VAL A 85 9.08 1.95 -4.90
CA VAL A 85 10.25 2.42 -4.16
C VAL A 85 11.47 1.66 -4.67
N THR A 86 12.49 2.35 -5.16
CA THR A 86 13.78 1.77 -5.60
C THR A 86 14.88 2.22 -4.66
N PRO A 87 15.13 1.48 -3.56
CA PRO A 87 16.09 1.90 -2.55
C PRO A 87 17.54 1.77 -3.04
N PHE A 88 18.37 2.74 -2.68
CA PHE A 88 19.84 2.72 -2.82
C PHE A 88 20.55 2.34 -1.51
N HIS A 89 19.89 2.56 -0.37
CA HIS A 89 20.43 2.28 0.96
C HIS A 89 19.44 1.43 1.78
N GLU A 90 19.97 0.64 2.72
CA GLU A 90 19.17 -0.24 3.57
C GLU A 90 18.15 0.53 4.43
N SER A 91 18.51 1.74 4.84
CA SER A 91 17.65 2.64 5.61
C SER A 91 16.34 2.97 4.88
N GLN A 92 16.39 3.10 3.54
CA GLN A 92 15.20 3.34 2.72
C GLN A 92 14.27 2.11 2.67
N ILE A 93 14.82 0.90 2.78
CA ILE A 93 14.04 -0.34 2.93
C ILE A 93 13.36 -0.35 4.30
N GLN A 94 14.10 0.00 5.35
CA GLN A 94 13.57 0.09 6.71
C GLN A 94 12.43 1.11 6.80
N ALA A 95 12.58 2.27 6.17
CA ALA A 95 11.54 3.29 6.06
C ALA A 95 10.28 2.77 5.36
N ALA A 96 10.42 2.06 4.23
CA ALA A 96 9.27 1.48 3.53
C ALA A 96 8.52 0.45 4.40
N VAL A 97 9.24 -0.44 5.08
CA VAL A 97 8.66 -1.42 6.01
C VAL A 97 7.97 -0.72 7.19
N TYR A 98 8.60 0.30 7.77
CA TYR A 98 8.03 1.08 8.86
C TYR A 98 6.72 1.75 8.44
N CYS A 99 6.73 2.49 7.33
CA CYS A 99 5.55 3.21 6.85
C CYS A 99 4.42 2.26 6.44
N SER A 100 4.73 1.10 5.87
CA SER A 100 3.74 0.06 5.55
C SER A 100 3.02 -0.45 6.79
N LYS A 101 3.76 -0.69 7.89
CA LYS A 101 3.16 -1.10 9.16
C LYS A 101 2.26 -0.02 9.76
N GLN A 102 2.65 1.26 9.65
CA GLN A 102 1.85 2.36 10.21
C GLN A 102 0.54 2.57 9.45
N SER A 103 0.55 2.46 8.11
CA SER A 103 -0.63 2.72 7.28
C SER A 103 -1.44 1.47 6.92
N GLY A 104 -0.94 0.27 7.23
CA GLY A 104 -1.57 -0.99 6.82
C GLY A 104 -1.45 -1.29 5.32
N ILE A 105 -0.56 -0.61 4.60
CA ILE A 105 -0.32 -0.87 3.18
C ILE A 105 0.49 -2.15 2.98
N HIS A 106 0.07 -2.98 2.02
CA HIS A 106 0.82 -4.16 1.63
C HIS A 106 2.03 -3.79 0.78
N ILE A 107 3.17 -4.43 1.02
CA ILE A 107 4.36 -4.33 0.17
C ILE A 107 4.56 -5.63 -0.60
N ARG A 108 4.89 -5.52 -1.88
CA ARG A 108 5.50 -6.60 -2.66
C ARG A 108 6.98 -6.29 -2.87
N VAL A 109 7.84 -7.26 -2.58
CA VAL A 109 9.28 -7.12 -2.82
C VAL A 109 9.57 -7.72 -4.19
N ARG A 110 10.27 -6.96 -5.04
CA ARG A 110 10.66 -7.39 -6.37
C ARG A 110 12.16 -7.19 -6.54
N SER A 111 12.84 -8.20 -7.07
CA SER A 111 14.20 -8.07 -7.58
C SER A 111 14.16 -8.30 -9.10
N GLY A 112 14.54 -9.48 -9.60
CA GLY A 112 14.47 -9.78 -11.04
C GLY A 112 13.07 -9.98 -11.64
N GLY A 113 12.03 -10.16 -10.81
CA GLY A 113 10.65 -10.28 -11.25
C GLY A 113 10.29 -11.57 -12.01
N HIS A 114 11.07 -12.63 -11.83
CA HIS A 114 10.84 -13.97 -12.40
C HIS A 114 9.81 -14.81 -11.62
N ASP A 115 9.00 -14.19 -10.79
CA ASP A 115 7.88 -14.88 -10.14
C ASP A 115 6.88 -15.32 -11.22
N TYR A 116 6.68 -16.63 -11.35
CA TYR A 116 5.87 -17.20 -12.42
C TYR A 116 4.42 -16.72 -12.34
N GLU A 117 3.89 -16.56 -11.12
CA GLU A 117 2.55 -16.03 -10.87
C GLU A 117 2.55 -14.50 -10.68
N GLY A 118 3.73 -13.88 -10.80
CA GLY A 118 3.92 -12.44 -10.68
C GLY A 118 3.71 -11.89 -9.27
N LEU A 119 3.76 -12.71 -8.21
CA LEU A 119 3.44 -12.27 -6.82
C LEU A 119 4.33 -11.12 -6.31
N SER A 120 5.48 -10.90 -6.94
CA SER A 120 6.35 -9.75 -6.68
C SER A 120 5.84 -8.40 -7.22
N TYR A 121 4.81 -8.39 -8.09
CA TYR A 121 4.27 -7.18 -8.72
C TYR A 121 2.76 -7.19 -8.96
N VAL A 122 2.02 -8.19 -8.46
CA VAL A 122 0.55 -8.28 -8.50
C VAL A 122 -0.03 -8.37 -7.09
N SER A 123 -1.28 -7.92 -6.92
CA SER A 123 -2.00 -8.00 -5.65
C SER A 123 -3.50 -7.78 -5.85
N ASP A 124 -4.30 -8.37 -4.96
CA ASP A 124 -5.75 -8.16 -4.89
C ASP A 124 -6.14 -6.95 -4.03
N VAL A 125 -5.19 -6.45 -3.24
CA VAL A 125 -5.36 -5.31 -2.33
C VAL A 125 -4.40 -4.18 -2.70
N PRO A 126 -4.70 -2.92 -2.32
CA PRO A 126 -3.80 -1.78 -2.51
C PRO A 126 -2.40 -2.07 -1.96
N PHE A 127 -1.38 -1.81 -2.77
CA PHE A 127 -0.01 -2.18 -2.43
C PHE A 127 1.03 -1.25 -3.06
N ALA A 128 2.21 -1.24 -2.45
CA ALA A 128 3.42 -0.64 -2.96
C ALA A 128 4.42 -1.74 -3.37
N ILE A 129 5.33 -1.42 -4.31
CA ILE A 129 6.47 -2.30 -4.61
C ILE A 129 7.73 -1.71 -4.00
N VAL A 130 8.52 -2.54 -3.34
CA VAL A 130 9.94 -2.26 -3.04
C VAL A 130 10.78 -3.05 -4.05
N ASP A 131 11.44 -2.32 -4.94
CA ASP A 131 12.09 -2.85 -6.13
C ASP A 131 13.62 -2.79 -5.98
N MET A 132 14.19 -3.95 -5.65
CA MET A 132 15.61 -4.23 -5.44
C MET A 132 16.35 -4.46 -6.77
N ARG A 133 16.16 -3.55 -7.73
CA ARG A 133 16.91 -3.54 -8.99
C ARG A 133 18.37 -3.15 -8.75
N ILE A 134 19.25 -3.70 -9.57
CA ILE A 134 20.63 -3.24 -9.69
C ILE A 134 20.63 -2.26 -10.86
N THR A 135 20.88 -0.98 -10.59
CA THR A 135 21.12 0.07 -11.61
C THR A 135 22.60 0.21 -11.90
#